data_AF-A0A3M7P888-F1
#
_entry.id   AF-A0A3M7P888-F1
#
_cell.length_a   1.000
_cell.length_b   1.000
_cell.length_c   1.000
_cell.angle_alpha   90.00
_cell.angle_beta   90.00
_cell.angle_gamma   90.00
#
_symmetry.space_group_name_H-M   'P 1'
#
loop_
_entity.id
_entity.type
_entity.pdbx_description
1 polymer ?
#
loop_
_entity_poly.entity_id
_entity_poly.type
_entity_poly.pdbx_seq_one_letter_code
_entity_poly.pdbx_strand_id
1 'polypeptide(L)'
;VSLESEVVVCGGGQVQISRSQELELFNSLIQCEYDANGQSTYLVAYQDQIDAKLDTQQADKFSVYFLSQVYCEQNAHVIGIVRNSAAPIPDILTYFSDKHPQMTVKSSLLLNSKEILTLKMSEYKRNVDASYSNGTYRYGPLLQISIVGVRNEEIGDYYPHFIELLESNRFLYHVMPWGDFSINEKMSATMSDDGPIIWARPGEQLIPTCGTSTQSKEWPPLSPASSPDKKKHRKQIDILKMGGYYGRSSTPREILFEDRTRPHSDNVGNGVETTAAVGLLKAVHGTHSNHRIVKDIVCFHPHDYARVVDALKLDVFEPPVAQCLSWCNTAKLNQLR
;
A
#
# COMPACT_ATOMS: atom_id res chain seq x y z
N VAL A 1 -42.68 -17.41 23.32
CA VAL A 1 -41.89 -18.13 22.29
C VAL A 1 -40.99 -17.08 21.67
N SER A 2 -39.91 -16.79 22.38
CA SER A 2 -39.01 -15.67 22.10
C SER A 2 -37.96 -16.17 21.12
N LEU A 3 -38.04 -15.69 19.88
CA LEU A 3 -36.98 -15.89 18.89
C LEU A 3 -35.83 -14.97 19.30
N GLU A 4 -34.90 -15.51 20.09
CA GLU A 4 -33.73 -14.80 20.59
C GLU A 4 -32.73 -14.60 19.44
N SER A 5 -32.68 -13.38 18.92
CA SER A 5 -31.56 -12.88 18.12
C SER A 5 -30.28 -12.86 18.97
N GLU A 6 -29.15 -13.23 18.37
CA GLU A 6 -27.85 -12.98 18.98
C GLU A 6 -27.35 -11.64 18.44
N VAL A 7 -27.12 -10.69 19.34
CA VAL A 7 -26.42 -9.45 18.99
C VAL A 7 -24.94 -9.74 19.17
N VAL A 8 -24.21 -9.83 18.06
CA VAL A 8 -22.74 -9.86 18.12
C VAL A 8 -22.29 -8.41 18.26
N VAL A 9 -21.76 -8.07 19.44
CA VAL A 9 -21.22 -6.74 19.76
C VAL A 9 -19.72 -6.88 19.97
N CYS A 10 -18.92 -6.52 18.97
CA CYS A 10 -17.48 -6.39 19.09
C CYS A 10 -17.04 -5.18 18.24
N GLY A 11 -16.59 -4.10 18.88
CA GLY A 11 -16.02 -2.91 18.22
C GLY A 11 -16.97 -2.16 17.28
N GLY A 12 -17.70 -1.15 17.80
CA GLY A 12 -18.40 -0.12 17.01
C GLY A 12 -19.66 -0.55 16.23
N GLY A 13 -19.68 -1.74 15.62
CA GLY A 13 -20.80 -2.24 14.82
C GLY A 13 -21.72 -3.20 15.58
N GLN A 14 -23.04 -2.99 15.51
CA GLN A 14 -24.05 -3.96 15.98
C GLN A 14 -24.66 -4.69 14.79
N VAL A 15 -24.57 -6.03 14.76
CA VAL A 15 -25.30 -6.87 13.81
C VAL A 15 -26.20 -7.83 14.56
N GLN A 16 -27.48 -7.84 14.19
CA GLN A 16 -28.42 -8.88 14.59
C GLN A 16 -28.42 -10.00 13.54
N ILE A 17 -27.97 -11.19 13.95
CA ILE A 17 -27.92 -12.38 13.09
C ILE A 17 -28.89 -13.42 13.66
N SER A 18 -29.64 -14.11 12.79
CA SER A 18 -30.56 -15.18 13.24
C SER A 18 -29.79 -16.49 13.50
N ARG A 19 -30.07 -17.14 14.64
CA ARG A 19 -29.08 -17.93 15.40
C ARG A 19 -28.95 -19.40 14.95
N SER A 20 -27.85 -19.68 14.25
CA SER A 20 -26.99 -20.89 14.23
C SER A 20 -26.40 -21.05 12.83
N GLN A 21 -27.24 -21.31 11.83
CA GLN A 21 -26.80 -21.60 10.46
C GLN A 21 -26.13 -20.41 9.76
N GLU A 22 -26.64 -19.19 9.91
CA GLU A 22 -26.04 -17.99 9.29
C GLU A 22 -24.68 -17.66 9.93
N LEU A 23 -24.60 -17.79 11.26
CA LEU A 23 -23.35 -17.59 12.00
C LEU A 23 -22.32 -18.69 11.72
N GLU A 24 -22.74 -19.95 11.64
CA GLU A 24 -21.90 -21.08 11.23
C GLU A 24 -21.39 -20.89 9.80
N LEU A 25 -22.24 -20.40 8.90
CA LEU A 25 -21.87 -20.07 7.54
C LEU A 25 -20.82 -18.96 7.50
N PHE A 26 -21.01 -17.88 8.25
CA PHE A 26 -20.03 -16.79 8.34
C PHE A 26 -18.71 -17.27 8.92
N ASN A 27 -18.73 -18.03 10.01
CA ASN A 27 -17.53 -18.64 10.58
C ASN A 27 -16.82 -19.57 9.59
N SER A 28 -17.57 -20.30 8.76
CA SER A 28 -16.98 -21.18 7.72
C SER A 28 -16.24 -20.42 6.61
N LEU A 29 -16.46 -19.10 6.50
CA LEU A 29 -15.83 -18.21 5.52
C LEU A 29 -14.62 -17.47 6.10
N ILE A 30 -14.39 -17.54 7.42
CA ILE A 30 -13.28 -16.90 8.11
C ILE A 30 -12.25 -17.97 8.47
N GLN A 31 -11.04 -17.82 7.95
CA GLN A 31 -9.89 -18.64 8.32
C GLN A 31 -9.07 -17.90 9.36
N CYS A 32 -8.92 -18.50 10.55
CA CYS A 32 -7.98 -18.03 11.56
C CYS A 32 -6.67 -18.77 11.37
N GLU A 33 -5.66 -18.06 10.88
CA GLU A 33 -4.33 -18.59 10.61
C GLU A 33 -3.39 -18.27 11.78
N TYR A 34 -2.43 -19.17 12.02
CA TYR A 34 -1.47 -19.07 13.12
C TYR A 34 -0.05 -19.05 12.59
N ASP A 35 0.73 -18.03 12.96
CA ASP A 35 2.15 -18.00 12.63
C ASP A 35 2.95 -18.89 13.58
N ALA A 36 3.62 -19.91 13.04
CA ALA A 36 4.34 -20.90 13.84
C ALA A 36 5.54 -20.31 14.63
N ASN A 37 6.09 -19.18 14.18
CA ASN A 37 7.28 -18.59 14.77
C ASN A 37 6.93 -17.49 15.77
N GLY A 38 6.11 -16.52 15.37
CA GLY A 38 5.64 -15.38 16.15
C GLY A 38 4.43 -15.68 17.02
N GLN A 39 3.82 -16.86 16.89
CA GLN A 39 2.73 -17.37 17.74
C GLN A 39 1.46 -16.53 17.78
N SER A 40 1.33 -15.60 16.83
CA SER A 40 0.18 -14.70 16.72
C SER A 40 -0.79 -15.21 15.67
N THR A 41 -2.05 -14.78 15.78
CA THR A 41 -3.12 -15.17 14.86
C THR A 41 -3.55 -14.02 13.98
N TYR A 42 -4.00 -14.34 12.77
CA TYR A 42 -4.57 -13.37 11.83
C TYR A 42 -5.78 -13.96 11.10
N LEU A 43 -6.71 -13.11 10.69
CA LEU A 43 -7.94 -13.54 10.04
C LEU A 43 -7.85 -13.36 8.53
N VAL A 44 -8.32 -14.35 7.78
CA VAL A 44 -8.37 -14.34 6.32
C VAL A 44 -9.76 -14.69 5.83
N ALA A 45 -10.29 -13.89 4.92
CA ALA A 45 -11.48 -14.21 4.14
C ALA A 45 -11.15 -14.12 2.64
N TYR A 46 -11.93 -14.82 1.81
CA TYR A 46 -11.76 -14.83 0.35
C TYR A 46 -13.00 -14.30 -0.32
N GLN A 47 -12.85 -13.23 -1.11
CA GLN A 47 -13.95 -12.60 -1.85
C GLN A 47 -14.71 -13.63 -2.71
N ASP A 48 -13.99 -14.50 -3.42
CA ASP A 48 -14.60 -15.50 -4.30
C ASP A 48 -15.48 -16.51 -3.54
N GLN A 49 -15.13 -16.82 -2.28
CA GLN A 49 -15.93 -17.73 -1.44
C GLN A 49 -17.17 -17.03 -0.88
N ILE A 50 -17.03 -15.76 -0.52
CA ILE A 50 -18.13 -14.91 -0.06
C ILE A 50 -19.16 -14.81 -1.18
N ASP A 51 -18.74 -14.42 -2.39
CA ASP A 51 -19.63 -14.22 -3.53
C ASP A 51 -20.25 -15.55 -4.02
N ALA A 52 -19.60 -16.68 -3.78
CA ALA A 52 -20.13 -18.01 -4.12
C ALA A 52 -21.16 -18.55 -3.11
N LYS A 53 -21.12 -18.14 -1.84
CA LYS A 53 -21.95 -18.71 -0.76
C LYS A 53 -23.01 -17.78 -0.20
N LEU A 54 -22.81 -16.46 -0.30
CA LEU A 54 -23.68 -15.46 0.31
C LEU A 54 -24.43 -14.69 -0.77
N ASP A 55 -25.71 -14.40 -0.51
CA ASP A 55 -26.41 -13.36 -1.25
C ASP A 55 -25.93 -11.95 -0.83
N THR A 56 -26.39 -10.90 -1.53
CA THR A 56 -25.98 -9.52 -1.26
C THR A 56 -26.23 -9.10 0.18
N GLN A 57 -27.41 -9.42 0.74
CA GLN A 57 -27.77 -9.00 2.09
C GLN A 57 -26.93 -9.74 3.14
N GLN A 58 -26.68 -11.03 2.93
CA GLN A 58 -25.80 -11.84 3.76
C GLN A 58 -24.35 -11.36 3.68
N ALA A 59 -23.89 -10.97 2.49
CA ALA A 59 -22.54 -10.46 2.29
C ALA A 59 -22.31 -9.11 3.01
N ASP A 60 -23.32 -8.24 3.05
CA ASP A 60 -23.28 -6.98 3.81
C ASP A 60 -23.29 -7.22 5.32
N LYS A 61 -24.08 -8.18 5.81
CA LYS A 61 -23.98 -8.61 7.23
C LYS A 61 -22.62 -9.23 7.54
N PHE A 62 -22.08 -10.02 6.61
CA PHE A 62 -20.79 -10.68 6.75
C PHE A 62 -19.65 -9.68 6.83
N SER A 63 -19.68 -8.57 6.06
CA SER A 63 -18.62 -7.55 6.14
C SER A 63 -18.55 -6.94 7.53
N VAL A 64 -19.69 -6.55 8.09
CA VAL A 64 -19.76 -6.02 9.47
C VAL A 64 -19.35 -7.09 10.48
N TYR A 65 -19.80 -8.33 10.32
CA TYR A 65 -19.41 -9.44 11.20
C TYR A 65 -17.89 -9.70 11.16
N PHE A 66 -17.29 -9.81 9.98
CA PHE A 66 -15.86 -10.00 9.81
C PHE A 66 -15.06 -8.87 10.45
N LEU A 67 -15.45 -7.61 10.21
CA LEU A 67 -14.80 -6.44 10.82
C LEU A 67 -14.92 -6.44 12.34
N SER A 68 -16.06 -6.87 12.89
CA SER A 68 -16.23 -7.02 14.34
C SER A 68 -15.28 -8.05 14.95
N GLN A 69 -14.93 -9.11 14.21
CA GLN A 69 -13.94 -10.09 14.64
C GLN A 69 -12.52 -9.54 14.53
N VAL A 70 -12.21 -8.79 13.45
CA VAL A 70 -10.89 -8.18 13.25
C VAL A 70 -10.58 -7.12 14.31
N TYR A 71 -11.57 -6.29 14.67
CA TYR A 71 -11.43 -5.23 15.67
C TYR A 71 -11.77 -5.68 17.11
N CYS A 72 -11.93 -6.99 17.36
CA CYS A 72 -12.19 -7.50 18.70
C CYS A 72 -10.94 -7.34 19.58
N GLU A 73 -11.02 -6.50 20.61
CA GLU A 73 -9.89 -6.26 21.52
C GLU A 73 -9.64 -7.42 22.50
N GLN A 74 -10.69 -8.16 22.88
CA GLN A 74 -10.56 -9.28 23.82
C GLN A 74 -9.87 -10.50 23.19
N ASN A 75 -10.16 -10.76 21.91
CA ASN A 75 -9.54 -11.82 21.12
C ASN A 75 -8.78 -11.18 19.96
N ALA A 76 -7.75 -10.40 20.30
CA ALA A 76 -7.04 -9.61 19.31
C ALA A 76 -6.29 -10.48 18.28
N HIS A 77 -6.43 -10.10 17.02
CA HIS A 77 -5.69 -10.64 15.89
C HIS A 77 -4.74 -9.57 15.36
N VAL A 78 -3.60 -9.97 14.79
CA VAL A 78 -2.59 -8.99 14.36
C VAL A 78 -2.95 -8.26 13.06
N ILE A 79 -3.77 -8.91 12.21
CA ILE A 79 -4.26 -8.33 10.96
C ILE A 79 -5.49 -9.12 10.47
N GLY A 80 -6.40 -8.41 9.78
CA GLY A 80 -7.49 -9.01 8.99
C GLY A 80 -7.22 -8.81 7.49
N ILE A 81 -7.38 -9.87 6.69
CA ILE A 81 -7.08 -9.84 5.26
C ILE A 81 -8.28 -10.36 4.47
N VAL A 82 -8.83 -9.56 3.57
CA VAL A 82 -9.82 -10.02 2.58
C VAL A 82 -9.17 -10.15 1.22
N ARG A 83 -8.88 -11.38 0.82
CA ARG A 83 -8.23 -11.68 -0.46
C ARG A 83 -9.19 -11.42 -1.62
N ASN A 84 -8.66 -10.85 -2.70
CA ASN A 84 -9.37 -10.55 -3.94
C ASN A 84 -10.52 -9.53 -3.81
N SER A 85 -10.71 -8.90 -2.65
CA SER A 85 -11.81 -7.94 -2.44
C SER A 85 -11.68 -6.67 -3.28
N ALA A 86 -10.44 -6.27 -3.60
CA ALA A 86 -10.14 -5.13 -4.46
C ALA A 86 -10.17 -5.45 -5.96
N ALA A 87 -10.67 -6.62 -6.38
CA ALA A 87 -10.74 -6.99 -7.80
C ALA A 87 -11.53 -5.98 -8.65
N PRO A 88 -12.71 -5.46 -8.22
CA PRO A 88 -13.49 -4.52 -9.01
C PRO A 88 -12.83 -3.14 -9.18
N ILE A 89 -11.94 -2.78 -8.25
CA ILE A 89 -11.22 -1.50 -8.28
C ILE A 89 -10.13 -1.61 -9.37
N PRO A 90 -10.05 -0.65 -10.32
CA PRO A 90 -9.09 -0.68 -11.42
C PRO A 90 -7.65 -0.54 -10.93
N ASP A 91 -6.70 -0.75 -11.83
CA ASP A 91 -5.31 -0.34 -11.59
C ASP A 91 -5.28 1.18 -11.31
N ILE A 92 -4.83 1.55 -10.11
CA ILE A 92 -4.91 2.92 -9.59
C ILE A 92 -4.12 3.89 -10.48
N LEU A 93 -2.91 3.49 -10.91
CA LEU A 93 -2.08 4.35 -11.75
C LEU A 93 -2.70 4.56 -13.12
N THR A 94 -3.32 3.52 -13.69
CA THR A 94 -4.04 3.59 -14.97
C THR A 94 -5.26 4.50 -14.84
N TYR A 95 -6.07 4.31 -13.80
CA TYR A 95 -7.24 5.15 -13.54
C TYR A 95 -6.89 6.64 -13.46
N PHE A 96 -5.90 7.02 -12.64
CA PHE A 96 -5.51 8.42 -12.49
C PHE A 96 -4.79 8.97 -13.73
N SER A 97 -4.02 8.15 -14.45
CA SER A 97 -3.42 8.56 -15.72
C SER A 97 -4.47 8.88 -16.78
N ASP A 98 -5.56 8.11 -16.85
CA ASP A 98 -6.60 8.28 -17.86
C ASP A 98 -7.59 9.40 -17.50
N LYS A 99 -8.02 9.46 -16.23
CA LYS A 99 -9.02 10.42 -15.75
C LYS A 99 -8.42 11.76 -15.34
N HIS A 100 -7.20 11.76 -14.82
CA HIS A 100 -6.52 12.95 -14.31
C HIS A 100 -5.08 13.07 -14.85
N PRO A 101 -4.85 13.02 -16.17
CA PRO A 101 -3.51 12.98 -16.78
C PRO A 101 -2.63 14.19 -16.43
N GLN A 102 -3.26 15.33 -16.12
CA GLN A 102 -2.60 16.60 -15.81
C GLN A 102 -2.35 16.79 -14.31
N MET A 103 -2.81 15.87 -13.46
CA MET A 103 -2.55 15.90 -12.02
C MET A 103 -1.03 15.96 -11.77
N THR A 104 -0.63 16.91 -10.92
CA THR A 104 0.76 17.02 -10.48
C THR A 104 1.05 15.94 -9.46
N VAL A 105 2.11 15.17 -9.69
CA VAL A 105 2.58 14.12 -8.79
C VAL A 105 4.05 14.31 -8.44
N LYS A 106 4.46 13.79 -7.28
CA LYS A 106 5.87 13.74 -6.87
C LYS A 106 6.38 12.31 -6.94
N SER A 107 7.61 12.14 -7.42
CA SER A 107 8.34 10.87 -7.42
C SER A 107 9.78 11.10 -7.00
N SER A 108 10.33 10.27 -6.12
CA SER A 108 11.75 10.37 -5.76
C SER A 108 12.62 9.62 -6.77
N LEU A 109 13.89 10.01 -6.91
CA LEU A 109 14.82 9.21 -7.71
C LEU A 109 15.05 7.85 -7.03
N LEU A 110 15.21 6.81 -7.85
CA LEU A 110 15.24 5.43 -7.36
C LEU A 110 16.46 5.17 -6.45
N LEU A 111 17.62 5.71 -6.82
CA LEU A 111 18.86 5.58 -6.03
C LEU A 111 19.17 6.81 -5.16
N ASN A 112 18.34 7.85 -5.23
CA ASN A 112 18.50 9.07 -4.44
C ASN A 112 17.14 9.57 -3.94
N SER A 113 16.66 9.00 -2.84
CA SER A 113 15.35 9.32 -2.27
C SER A 113 15.17 10.79 -1.86
N LYS A 114 16.26 11.54 -1.69
CA LYS A 114 16.25 12.98 -1.35
C LYS A 114 15.92 13.87 -2.54
N GLU A 115 16.10 13.37 -3.76
CA GLU A 115 15.82 14.14 -4.97
C GLU A 115 14.43 13.81 -5.47
N ILE A 116 13.54 14.81 -5.36
CA ILE A 116 12.13 14.69 -5.72
C ILE A 116 11.89 15.36 -7.08
N LEU A 117 11.29 14.60 -7.99
CA LEU A 117 10.79 15.07 -9.27
C LEU A 117 9.30 15.39 -9.14
N THR A 118 8.92 16.55 -9.67
CA THR A 118 7.52 16.92 -9.86
C THR A 118 7.18 16.79 -11.34
N LEU A 119 6.19 15.97 -11.66
CA LEU A 119 5.77 15.65 -13.03
C LEU A 119 4.27 15.43 -13.10
N LYS A 120 3.74 15.23 -14.31
CA LYS A 120 2.32 14.91 -14.52
C LYS A 120 2.07 13.41 -14.30
N MET A 121 0.88 13.05 -13.83
CA MET A 121 0.50 11.63 -13.63
C MET A 121 0.65 10.81 -14.91
N SER A 122 0.23 11.35 -16.05
CA SER A 122 0.40 10.69 -17.36
C SER A 122 1.86 10.43 -17.72
N GLU A 123 2.76 11.35 -17.38
CA GLU A 123 4.20 11.20 -17.60
C GLU A 123 4.80 10.14 -16.66
N TYR A 124 4.39 10.17 -15.38
CA TYR A 124 4.80 9.16 -14.41
C TYR A 124 4.39 7.75 -14.87
N LYS A 125 3.12 7.55 -15.24
CA LYS A 125 2.62 6.27 -15.74
C LYS A 125 3.39 5.78 -16.98
N ARG A 126 3.64 6.68 -17.94
CA ARG A 126 4.45 6.35 -19.13
C ARG A 126 5.86 5.85 -18.76
N ASN A 127 6.51 6.45 -17.77
CA ASN A 127 7.85 6.04 -17.34
C ASN A 127 7.83 4.72 -16.56
N VAL A 128 6.79 4.49 -15.75
CA VAL A 128 6.54 3.20 -15.10
C VAL A 128 6.38 2.11 -16.16
N ASP A 129 5.51 2.30 -17.15
CA ASP A 129 5.24 1.31 -18.19
C ASP A 129 6.46 1.02 -19.06
N ALA A 130 7.23 2.06 -19.43
CA ALA A 130 8.43 1.91 -20.23
C ALA A 130 9.55 1.12 -19.53
N SER A 131 9.52 1.06 -18.19
CA SER A 131 10.55 0.42 -17.38
C SER A 131 10.06 -0.82 -16.63
N TYR A 132 8.79 -1.18 -16.79
CA TYR A 132 8.17 -2.32 -16.14
C TYR A 132 8.71 -3.65 -16.68
N SER A 133 9.01 -4.57 -15.78
CA SER A 133 9.42 -5.92 -16.12
C SER A 133 9.09 -6.88 -14.97
N ASN A 134 8.29 -7.91 -15.26
CA ASN A 134 8.10 -9.10 -14.42
C ASN A 134 7.74 -8.89 -12.93
N GLY A 135 7.16 -7.76 -12.53
CA GLY A 135 6.97 -7.51 -11.09
C GLY A 135 7.24 -6.09 -10.66
N THR A 136 8.30 -5.54 -11.23
CA THR A 136 8.90 -4.30 -10.79
C THR A 136 9.00 -3.33 -11.96
N TYR A 137 9.28 -2.07 -11.65
CA TYR A 137 9.61 -1.07 -12.66
C TYR A 137 10.86 -0.29 -12.23
N ARG A 138 11.69 0.09 -13.19
CA ARG A 138 12.94 0.85 -12.96
C ARG A 138 12.68 2.35 -13.01
N TYR A 139 11.76 2.81 -12.19
CA TYR A 139 11.45 4.21 -11.98
C TYR A 139 11.18 4.47 -10.51
N GLY A 140 11.28 5.73 -10.09
CA GLY A 140 11.05 6.14 -8.71
C GLY A 140 9.67 5.76 -8.18
N PRO A 141 9.50 5.61 -6.85
CA PRO A 141 8.17 5.46 -6.26
C PRO A 141 7.31 6.71 -6.50
N LEU A 142 6.00 6.53 -6.52
CA LEU A 142 5.04 7.63 -6.43
C LEU A 142 4.92 7.98 -4.95
N LEU A 143 5.17 9.23 -4.59
CA LEU A 143 4.93 9.70 -3.22
C LEU A 143 3.42 9.79 -2.95
N GLN A 144 3.06 9.89 -1.66
CA GLN A 144 1.66 9.92 -1.25
C GLN A 144 0.89 11.06 -1.91
N ILE A 145 -0.34 10.75 -2.33
CA ILE A 145 -1.31 11.68 -2.88
C ILE A 145 -2.59 11.52 -2.05
N SER A 146 -3.02 12.59 -1.40
CA SER A 146 -4.33 12.63 -0.75
C SER A 146 -5.45 12.65 -1.79
N ILE A 147 -6.49 11.86 -1.56
CA ILE A 147 -7.68 11.85 -2.43
C ILE A 147 -8.90 12.56 -1.84
N VAL A 148 -8.77 13.07 -0.61
CA VAL A 148 -9.83 13.77 0.13
C VAL A 148 -9.62 15.29 0.17
N GLY A 149 -8.54 15.79 -0.42
CA GLY A 149 -8.18 17.20 -0.41
C GLY A 149 -6.78 17.44 0.15
N VAL A 150 -6.27 18.64 -0.05
CA VAL A 150 -4.92 19.02 0.39
C VAL A 150 -5.00 19.78 1.70
N ARG A 151 -4.23 19.32 2.68
CA ARG A 151 -3.86 20.13 3.86
C ARG A 151 -2.34 20.25 3.90
N ASN A 152 -1.85 21.43 4.27
CA ASN A 152 -0.41 21.76 4.34
C ASN A 152 0.37 21.48 3.04
N GLU A 153 1.47 20.71 3.11
CA GLU A 153 2.41 20.47 2.00
C GLU A 153 2.09 19.20 1.19
N GLU A 154 0.98 18.54 1.48
CA GLU A 154 0.58 17.33 0.77
C GLU A 154 0.24 17.61 -0.70
N ILE A 155 0.39 16.58 -1.52
CA ILE A 155 -0.14 16.61 -2.89
C ILE A 155 -1.46 15.88 -2.87
N GLY A 156 -2.43 16.40 -3.61
CA GLY A 156 -3.73 15.79 -3.69
C GLY A 156 -4.75 16.74 -4.30
N ASP A 157 -5.97 16.25 -4.34
CA ASP A 157 -7.18 17.02 -4.55
C ASP A 157 -8.35 16.15 -4.06
N TYR A 158 -9.56 16.65 -4.13
CA TYR A 158 -10.76 15.87 -3.86
C TYR A 158 -11.20 15.07 -5.09
N TYR A 159 -11.20 13.73 -4.99
CA TYR A 159 -11.57 12.82 -6.09
C TYR A 159 -12.82 11.99 -5.75
N PRO A 160 -14.03 12.59 -5.81
CA PRO A 160 -15.27 11.95 -5.36
C PRO A 160 -15.56 10.63 -6.07
N HIS A 161 -15.41 10.57 -7.39
CA HIS A 161 -15.69 9.34 -8.15
C HIS A 161 -14.74 8.17 -7.78
N PHE A 162 -13.50 8.48 -7.38
CA PHE A 162 -12.59 7.42 -6.91
C PHE A 162 -12.94 6.99 -5.48
N ILE A 163 -13.39 7.91 -4.64
CA ILE A 163 -13.92 7.60 -3.30
C ILE A 163 -15.15 6.70 -3.42
N GLU A 164 -16.12 7.02 -4.28
CA GLU A 164 -17.30 6.19 -4.55
C GLU A 164 -16.89 4.75 -4.98
N LEU A 165 -15.80 4.63 -5.74
CA LEU A 165 -15.27 3.34 -6.15
C LEU A 165 -14.63 2.55 -5.00
N LEU A 166 -13.98 3.22 -4.04
CA LEU A 166 -13.52 2.59 -2.80
C LEU A 166 -14.71 2.16 -1.93
N GLU A 167 -15.72 3.02 -1.78
CA GLU A 167 -16.95 2.77 -1.01
C GLU A 167 -17.83 1.68 -1.64
N SER A 168 -17.68 1.42 -2.95
CA SER A 168 -18.34 0.28 -3.59
C SER A 168 -17.87 -1.08 -3.03
N ASN A 169 -16.71 -1.12 -2.36
CA ASN A 169 -16.27 -2.28 -1.62
C ASN A 169 -16.93 -2.29 -0.23
N ARG A 170 -17.76 -3.31 0.02
CA ARG A 170 -18.54 -3.48 1.26
C ARG A 170 -17.72 -3.47 2.56
N PHE A 171 -16.45 -3.87 2.53
CA PHE A 171 -15.60 -3.80 3.71
C PHE A 171 -15.09 -2.38 3.92
N LEU A 172 -14.55 -1.76 2.85
CA LEU A 172 -14.06 -0.39 2.91
C LEU A 172 -15.14 0.58 3.32
N TYR A 173 -16.36 0.44 2.79
CA TYR A 173 -17.52 1.28 3.14
C TYR A 173 -17.65 1.53 4.66
N HIS A 174 -17.55 0.48 5.46
CA HIS A 174 -17.70 0.58 6.91
C HIS A 174 -16.48 1.17 7.63
N VAL A 175 -15.28 1.01 7.07
CA VAL A 175 -14.00 1.41 7.70
C VAL A 175 -13.35 2.63 7.07
N MET A 176 -14.03 3.31 6.13
CA MET A 176 -13.62 4.66 5.73
C MET A 176 -13.56 5.57 6.97
N PRO A 177 -12.77 6.66 6.96
CA PRO A 177 -12.71 7.59 8.09
C PRO A 177 -14.06 8.17 8.53
N TRP A 178 -15.06 8.13 7.65
CA TRP A 178 -16.44 8.58 7.90
C TRP A 178 -17.46 7.43 7.90
N GLY A 179 -17.00 6.17 7.84
CA GLY A 179 -17.85 4.97 7.89
C GLY A 179 -18.33 4.63 9.30
N ASP A 180 -19.22 3.65 9.40
CA ASP A 180 -19.92 3.31 10.65
C ASP A 180 -19.03 2.73 11.76
N PHE A 181 -17.81 2.29 11.43
CA PHE A 181 -16.82 1.84 12.42
C PHE A 181 -15.89 2.97 12.90
N SER A 182 -16.05 4.19 12.37
CA SER A 182 -15.30 5.36 12.79
C SER A 182 -16.01 6.10 13.92
N ILE A 183 -15.23 6.68 14.84
CA ILE A 183 -15.73 7.62 15.85
C ILE A 183 -16.25 8.91 15.17
N ASN A 184 -15.72 9.23 13.99
CA ASN A 184 -16.09 10.38 13.17
C ASN A 184 -17.18 10.04 12.14
N GLU A 185 -18.13 9.16 12.49
CA GLU A 185 -19.25 8.76 11.64
C GLU A 185 -19.94 9.98 11.00
N LYS A 186 -20.27 9.89 9.71
CA LYS A 186 -20.96 10.95 8.94
C LYS A 186 -20.17 12.25 8.76
N MET A 187 -18.87 12.26 9.03
CA MET A 187 -17.98 13.35 8.59
C MET A 187 -17.98 13.46 7.05
N SER A 188 -17.87 14.67 6.51
CA SER A 188 -17.61 14.85 5.07
C SER A 188 -16.20 14.36 4.72
N ALA A 189 -16.04 13.63 3.62
CA ALA A 189 -14.73 13.17 3.16
C ALA A 189 -13.68 14.28 3.11
N THR A 190 -14.04 15.46 2.63
CA THR A 190 -13.18 16.65 2.54
C THR A 190 -12.69 17.22 3.88
N MET A 191 -13.30 16.78 4.98
CA MET A 191 -12.95 17.22 6.32
C MET A 191 -12.02 16.24 7.05
N SER A 192 -11.76 15.06 6.47
CA SER A 192 -10.92 14.04 7.08
C SER A 192 -9.43 14.39 7.01
N ASP A 193 -8.72 14.14 8.11
CA ASP A 193 -7.26 14.19 8.21
C ASP A 193 -6.61 12.79 8.11
N ASP A 194 -7.43 11.72 8.12
CA ASP A 194 -6.97 10.33 8.22
C ASP A 194 -6.75 9.67 6.84
N GLY A 195 -6.93 10.44 5.76
CA GLY A 195 -6.88 9.98 4.37
C GLY A 195 -8.27 9.74 3.77
N PRO A 196 -8.41 8.89 2.72
CA PRO A 196 -7.37 8.01 2.18
C PRO A 196 -6.26 8.73 1.41
N ILE A 197 -5.11 8.06 1.32
CA ILE A 197 -3.97 8.45 0.49
C ILE A 197 -3.61 7.31 -0.47
N ILE A 198 -3.08 7.64 -1.65
CA ILE A 198 -2.59 6.67 -2.65
C ILE A 198 -1.10 6.87 -2.89
N TRP A 199 -0.38 5.77 -3.13
CA TRP A 199 1.03 5.80 -3.53
C TRP A 199 1.37 4.52 -4.30
N ALA A 200 2.54 4.49 -4.93
CA ALA A 200 3.00 3.34 -5.70
C ALA A 200 4.49 3.08 -5.46
N ARG A 201 4.87 1.80 -5.40
CA ARG A 201 6.20 1.34 -5.03
C ARG A 201 6.77 0.46 -6.14
N PRO A 202 8.05 0.65 -6.55
CA PRO A 202 8.66 -0.06 -7.67
C PRO A 202 9.05 -1.51 -7.39
N GLY A 203 9.10 -1.90 -6.12
CA GLY A 203 9.56 -3.21 -5.67
C GLY A 203 11.08 -3.29 -5.51
N GLU A 204 11.52 -4.11 -4.55
CA GLU A 204 12.94 -4.34 -4.26
C GLU A 204 13.65 -5.00 -5.46
N GLN A 205 14.81 -4.45 -5.85
CA GLN A 205 15.48 -4.84 -7.09
C GLN A 205 16.95 -4.40 -7.13
N LEU A 206 17.77 -5.05 -7.96
CA LEU A 206 19.14 -4.62 -8.27
C LEU A 206 19.13 -3.61 -9.42
N ILE A 207 19.75 -2.45 -9.22
CA ILE A 207 19.85 -1.37 -10.20
C ILE A 207 21.27 -1.28 -10.76
N PRO A 208 21.46 -1.43 -12.09
CA PRO A 208 22.77 -1.28 -12.71
C PRO A 208 23.36 0.13 -12.54
N THR A 209 24.66 0.19 -12.22
CA THR A 209 25.43 1.44 -12.02
C THR A 209 26.08 1.95 -13.31
N CYS A 210 26.26 1.10 -14.33
CA CYS A 210 26.86 1.49 -15.61
C CYS A 210 25.76 1.76 -16.65
N GLY A 211 25.69 2.98 -17.17
CA GLY A 211 24.59 3.42 -18.03
C GLY A 211 23.42 4.08 -17.27
N THR A 212 23.66 4.57 -16.04
CA THR A 212 22.73 5.41 -15.26
C THR A 212 22.55 6.80 -15.88
N SER A 213 22.23 6.85 -17.17
CA SER A 213 21.44 7.92 -17.78
C SER A 213 19.94 7.62 -17.67
N THR A 214 19.53 6.66 -16.83
CA THR A 214 18.13 6.30 -16.61
C THR A 214 17.35 7.40 -15.88
N GLN A 215 18.03 8.36 -15.24
CA GLN A 215 17.42 9.58 -14.68
C GLN A 215 18.27 10.84 -14.88
N SER A 216 19.28 10.83 -15.78
CA SER A 216 19.74 12.12 -16.33
C SER A 216 18.57 12.77 -17.05
N LYS A 217 18.40 14.09 -16.97
CA LYS A 217 17.31 14.94 -17.53
C LYS A 217 16.83 14.66 -18.97
N GLU A 218 17.38 13.68 -19.65
CA GLU A 218 17.01 13.20 -20.97
C GLU A 218 16.88 11.67 -20.95
N TRP A 219 15.69 11.16 -20.63
CA TRP A 219 15.28 9.87 -21.21
C TRP A 219 15.02 10.15 -22.71
N PRO A 220 15.62 9.40 -23.65
CA PRO A 220 15.38 9.68 -25.07
C PRO A 220 13.92 9.34 -25.41
N PRO A 221 13.17 10.22 -26.10
CA PRO A 221 11.82 9.88 -26.53
C PRO A 221 11.88 8.67 -27.47
N LEU A 222 11.18 7.60 -27.10
CA LEU A 222 10.86 6.50 -28.01
C LEU A 222 9.73 6.98 -28.94
N SER A 223 10.11 7.74 -29.96
CA SER A 223 9.24 8.05 -31.10
C SER A 223 9.77 7.29 -32.32
N PRO A 224 8.91 6.65 -33.14
CA PRO A 224 9.32 6.00 -34.36
C PRO A 224 9.57 7.05 -35.46
N ALA A 225 10.74 6.95 -36.10
CA ALA A 225 11.06 7.48 -37.43
C ALA A 225 10.77 8.97 -37.76
N SER A 226 11.84 9.79 -37.81
CA SER A 226 12.11 10.90 -38.77
C SER A 226 13.28 11.75 -38.21
N SER A 227 14.35 12.18 -38.88
CA SER A 227 14.92 12.04 -40.23
C SER A 227 16.45 12.20 -40.09
N PRO A 228 17.28 11.71 -41.03
CA PRO A 228 18.71 11.55 -40.83
C PRO A 228 19.48 12.80 -41.28
N ASP A 229 19.33 13.94 -40.63
CA ASP A 229 20.25 15.06 -40.83
C ASP A 229 20.16 16.04 -39.65
N LYS A 230 21.32 16.49 -39.14
CA LYS A 230 21.54 17.43 -38.00
C LYS A 230 22.00 16.83 -36.66
N LYS A 231 22.79 15.75 -36.64
CA LYS A 231 23.55 15.30 -35.44
C LYS A 231 25.07 15.18 -35.67
N LYS A 232 25.71 16.21 -36.25
CA LYS A 232 27.18 16.17 -36.54
C LYS A 232 28.09 17.10 -35.72
N HIS A 233 27.62 17.83 -34.69
CA HIS A 233 28.53 18.75 -33.97
C HIS A 233 28.46 18.80 -32.42
N ARG A 234 28.02 17.74 -31.73
CA ARG A 234 28.15 17.64 -30.25
C ARG A 234 28.50 16.25 -29.71
N LYS A 235 29.30 15.47 -30.44
CA LYS A 235 29.87 14.20 -29.95
C LYS A 235 31.39 14.17 -30.13
N GLN A 236 32.08 15.17 -29.60
CA GLN A 236 33.55 15.19 -29.63
C GLN A 236 34.14 15.73 -28.32
N ILE A 237 33.58 15.30 -27.19
CA ILE A 237 34.29 15.25 -25.91
C ILE A 237 33.68 14.04 -25.19
N ASP A 238 34.49 13.18 -24.57
CA ASP A 238 34.13 11.95 -23.82
C ASP A 238 34.19 10.57 -24.51
N ILE A 239 34.83 10.45 -25.67
CA ILE A 239 35.24 9.11 -26.21
C ILE A 239 36.77 8.91 -26.17
N LEU A 240 37.55 9.95 -25.84
CA LEU A 240 39.02 9.86 -25.73
C LEU A 240 39.55 9.54 -24.31
N LYS A 241 38.73 8.96 -23.43
CA LYS A 241 39.22 8.30 -22.20
C LYS A 241 38.96 6.78 -22.17
N MET A 242 38.58 6.20 -23.30
CA MET A 242 38.41 4.75 -23.49
C MET A 242 39.57 4.16 -24.29
N GLY A 243 40.79 4.37 -23.79
CA GLY A 243 42.03 3.95 -24.44
C GLY A 243 43.12 3.69 -23.41
N GLY A 244 42.88 2.77 -22.49
CA GLY A 244 43.87 2.34 -21.51
C GLY A 244 43.20 1.79 -20.25
N TYR A 245 43.56 0.56 -19.89
CA TYR A 245 43.13 -0.18 -18.69
C TYR A 245 41.73 -0.81 -18.75
N TYR A 246 41.70 -2.04 -19.29
CA TYR A 246 40.88 -3.11 -18.70
C TYR A 246 41.38 -3.42 -17.27
N GLY A 247 41.29 -2.45 -16.36
CA GLY A 247 41.29 -2.73 -14.95
C GLY A 247 39.95 -3.38 -14.64
N ARG A 248 39.95 -4.60 -14.08
CA ARG A 248 38.76 -5.15 -13.44
C ARG A 248 38.33 -4.15 -12.36
N SER A 249 37.37 -3.28 -12.68
CA SER A 249 36.82 -2.35 -11.71
C SER A 249 36.16 -3.19 -10.62
N SER A 250 36.72 -3.14 -9.41
CA SER A 250 36.20 -3.76 -8.19
C SER A 250 34.93 -3.06 -7.66
N THR A 251 34.42 -2.07 -8.40
CA THR A 251 33.20 -1.34 -8.06
C THR A 251 31.96 -2.20 -8.34
N PRO A 252 31.01 -2.32 -7.38
CA PRO A 252 29.73 -2.98 -7.62
C PRO A 252 29.08 -2.39 -8.86
N ARG A 253 28.70 -3.25 -9.81
CA ARG A 253 28.03 -2.84 -11.05
C ARG A 253 26.53 -2.68 -10.88
N GLU A 254 26.02 -3.02 -9.69
CA GLU A 254 24.62 -3.01 -9.33
C GLU A 254 24.49 -2.59 -7.86
N ILE A 255 23.42 -1.88 -7.54
CA ILE A 255 23.07 -1.43 -6.20
C ILE A 255 21.70 -2.01 -5.85
N LEU A 256 21.56 -2.61 -4.67
CA LEU A 256 20.26 -3.05 -4.17
C LEU A 256 19.42 -1.84 -3.78
N PHE A 257 18.28 -1.66 -4.46
CA PHE A 257 17.23 -0.76 -4.03
C PHE A 257 16.30 -1.50 -3.08
N GLU A 258 16.35 -1.15 -1.79
CA GLU A 258 15.51 -1.75 -0.75
C GLU A 258 14.17 -1.00 -0.67
N ASP A 259 13.07 -1.69 -0.99
CA ASP A 259 11.73 -1.12 -1.00
C ASP A 259 10.97 -1.45 0.29
N ARG A 260 11.33 -0.77 1.37
CA ARG A 260 10.90 -1.15 2.73
C ARG A 260 10.32 0.01 3.52
N THR A 261 9.32 -0.30 4.34
CA THR A 261 8.82 0.59 5.41
C THR A 261 9.24 -0.01 6.74
N ARG A 262 9.88 0.80 7.59
CA ARG A 262 10.38 0.34 8.89
C ARG A 262 9.23 0.10 9.87
N PRO A 263 9.45 -0.66 10.96
CA PRO A 263 8.42 -0.83 11.99
C PRO A 263 7.91 0.51 12.51
N HIS A 264 6.60 0.62 12.69
CA HIS A 264 5.93 1.81 13.21
C HIS A 264 4.58 1.41 13.81
N SER A 265 4.00 2.33 14.57
CA SER A 265 2.61 2.34 14.96
C SER A 265 1.93 3.53 14.30
N ASP A 266 0.70 3.34 13.83
CA ASP A 266 -0.13 4.43 13.34
C ASP A 266 -0.83 5.11 14.51
N ASN A 267 -0.80 6.44 14.51
CA ASN A 267 -1.29 7.26 15.61
C ASN A 267 -2.03 8.50 15.09
N VAL A 268 -2.99 8.98 15.87
CA VAL A 268 -3.63 10.29 15.70
C VAL A 268 -3.19 11.25 16.82
N GLY A 269 -3.29 12.56 16.57
CA GLY A 269 -3.07 13.58 17.59
C GLY A 269 -1.66 13.63 18.19
N ASN A 270 -0.61 13.50 17.36
CA ASN A 270 0.81 13.52 17.76
C ASN A 270 1.22 12.37 18.70
N GLY A 271 0.75 11.14 18.45
CA GLY A 271 1.24 9.95 19.16
C GLY A 271 0.49 9.61 20.46
N VAL A 272 -0.58 10.34 20.78
CA VAL A 272 -1.36 10.13 22.02
C VAL A 272 -2.28 8.92 21.91
N GLU A 273 -2.89 8.72 20.75
CA GLU A 273 -3.86 7.64 20.51
C GLU A 273 -3.41 6.78 19.32
N THR A 274 -3.44 5.46 19.48
CA THR A 274 -3.21 4.51 18.39
C THR A 274 -4.45 4.44 17.52
N THR A 275 -4.28 4.36 16.21
CA THR A 275 -5.39 4.23 15.26
C THR A 275 -5.26 2.97 14.41
N ALA A 276 -6.39 2.48 13.91
CA ALA A 276 -6.40 1.40 12.95
C ALA A 276 -5.93 1.89 11.57
N ALA A 277 -5.18 1.06 10.86
CA ALA A 277 -4.81 1.30 9.47
C ALA A 277 -5.51 0.31 8.55
N VAL A 278 -6.13 0.83 7.49
CA VAL A 278 -6.80 0.02 6.46
C VAL A 278 -6.04 0.19 5.14
N GLY A 279 -5.65 -0.93 4.54
CA GLY A 279 -4.90 -0.96 3.30
C GLY A 279 -5.65 -1.64 2.16
N LEU A 280 -5.62 -1.01 0.98
CA LEU A 280 -6.04 -1.64 -0.27
C LEU A 280 -4.82 -1.82 -1.19
N LEU A 281 -4.60 -3.05 -1.67
CA LEU A 281 -3.43 -3.38 -2.47
C LEU A 281 -3.83 -3.73 -3.91
N LYS A 282 -3.28 -2.99 -4.87
CA LYS A 282 -3.31 -3.32 -6.31
C LYS A 282 -1.87 -3.42 -6.80
N ALA A 283 -1.54 -4.54 -7.42
CA ALA A 283 -0.26 -4.67 -8.12
C ALA A 283 -0.25 -3.73 -9.34
N VAL A 284 0.91 -3.14 -9.61
CA VAL A 284 1.14 -2.44 -10.87
C VAL A 284 1.25 -3.48 -11.98
N HIS A 285 0.43 -3.34 -13.01
CA HIS A 285 0.44 -4.23 -14.16
C HIS A 285 1.04 -3.55 -15.39
N GLY A 286 1.90 -4.30 -16.09
CA GLY A 286 2.22 -4.03 -17.49
C GLY A 286 1.18 -4.68 -18.40
N THR A 287 1.63 -5.40 -19.42
CA THR A 287 0.74 -6.08 -20.39
C THR A 287 0.02 -7.32 -19.85
N HIS A 288 0.39 -7.83 -18.68
CA HIS A 288 -0.16 -9.07 -18.12
C HIS A 288 -0.68 -8.88 -16.69
N SER A 289 -1.90 -9.36 -16.44
CA SER A 289 -2.59 -9.29 -15.15
C SER A 289 -2.55 -10.64 -14.42
N ASN A 290 -1.52 -10.85 -13.61
CA ASN A 290 -1.41 -12.02 -12.73
C ASN A 290 -1.30 -11.56 -11.27
N HIS A 291 -2.02 -12.25 -10.38
CA HIS A 291 -1.87 -12.11 -8.93
C HIS A 291 -0.42 -12.39 -8.52
N ARG A 292 0.09 -11.58 -7.60
CA ARG A 292 1.46 -11.70 -7.07
C ARG A 292 1.51 -11.21 -5.64
N ILE A 293 2.53 -11.65 -4.93
CA ILE A 293 2.87 -11.13 -3.61
C ILE A 293 3.45 -9.72 -3.82
N VAL A 294 2.83 -8.72 -3.19
CA VAL A 294 3.23 -7.30 -3.32
C VAL A 294 3.78 -6.73 -2.01
N LYS A 295 3.56 -7.43 -0.89
CA LYS A 295 4.01 -7.04 0.44
C LYS A 295 4.40 -8.29 1.21
N ASP A 296 5.52 -8.18 1.90
CA ASP A 296 5.91 -9.04 3.01
C ASP A 296 5.75 -8.20 4.28
N ILE A 297 5.02 -8.71 5.26
CA ILE A 297 4.51 -7.92 6.40
C ILE A 297 4.83 -8.66 7.69
N VAL A 298 5.34 -7.92 8.67
CA VAL A 298 5.48 -8.38 10.05
C VAL A 298 4.60 -7.52 10.93
N CYS A 299 3.62 -8.14 11.57
CA CYS A 299 2.75 -7.51 12.55
C CYS A 299 3.07 -8.06 13.94
N PHE A 300 3.08 -7.18 14.95
CA PHE A 300 3.27 -7.57 16.34
C PHE A 300 1.92 -7.62 17.05
N HIS A 301 1.75 -8.55 17.99
CA HIS A 301 0.54 -8.65 18.78
C HIS A 301 0.30 -7.36 19.59
N PRO A 302 -0.92 -6.79 19.60
CA PRO A 302 -1.18 -5.53 20.30
C PRO A 302 -0.93 -5.63 21.81
N HIS A 303 -1.12 -6.80 22.42
CA HIS A 303 -0.75 -7.02 23.83
C HIS A 303 0.75 -6.81 24.12
N ASP A 304 1.61 -7.02 23.12
CA ASP A 304 3.06 -6.83 23.23
C ASP A 304 3.49 -5.39 22.90
N TYR A 305 2.56 -4.47 22.65
CA TYR A 305 2.85 -3.12 22.16
C TYR A 305 3.96 -2.41 22.96
N ALA A 306 3.81 -2.31 24.29
CA ALA A 306 4.78 -1.65 25.15
C ALA A 306 6.16 -2.32 25.11
N ARG A 307 6.20 -3.65 25.05
CA ARG A 307 7.43 -4.45 24.97
C ARG A 307 8.14 -4.22 23.63
N VAL A 308 7.39 -4.20 22.53
CA VAL A 308 7.93 -3.99 21.18
C VAL A 308 8.43 -2.56 20.99
N VAL A 309 7.66 -1.56 21.46
CA VAL A 309 8.07 -0.15 21.46
C VAL A 309 9.41 0.02 22.17
N ASP A 310 9.56 -0.55 23.38
CA ASP A 310 10.83 -0.45 24.10
C ASP A 310 11.97 -1.24 23.43
N ALA A 311 11.71 -2.46 22.95
CA ALA A 311 12.74 -3.34 22.41
C ALA A 311 13.25 -2.92 21.02
N LEU A 312 12.41 -2.22 20.25
CA LEU A 312 12.77 -1.60 18.96
C LEU A 312 13.15 -0.12 19.11
N LYS A 313 13.00 0.46 20.31
CA LYS A 313 13.22 1.89 20.60
C LYS A 313 12.42 2.78 19.63
N LEU A 314 11.13 2.49 19.50
CA LEU A 314 10.21 3.29 18.70
C LEU A 314 9.95 4.62 19.40
N ASP A 315 10.17 5.72 18.69
CA ASP A 315 9.69 7.03 19.12
C ASP A 315 8.30 7.27 18.55
N VAL A 316 7.25 6.97 19.32
CA VAL A 316 5.85 7.03 18.87
C VAL A 316 5.32 8.46 18.71
N PHE A 317 6.09 9.48 19.10
CA PHE A 317 5.76 10.89 18.89
C PHE A 317 6.24 11.39 17.52
N GLU A 318 7.15 10.67 16.87
CA GLU A 318 7.59 10.93 15.51
C GLU A 318 6.61 10.34 14.48
N PRO A 319 6.54 10.89 13.25
CA PRO A 319 5.72 10.30 12.20
C PRO A 319 6.20 8.88 11.85
N PRO A 320 5.32 8.00 11.34
CA PRO A 320 5.63 6.58 11.10
C PRO A 320 6.98 6.28 10.42
N VAL A 321 7.38 7.09 9.45
CA VAL A 321 8.63 6.93 8.70
C VAL A 321 9.89 7.13 9.57
N ALA A 322 9.77 7.88 10.67
CA ALA A 322 10.87 8.26 11.55
C ALA A 322 10.85 7.53 12.92
N GLN A 323 9.77 6.84 13.28
CA GLN A 323 9.64 6.18 14.59
C GLN A 323 10.76 5.15 14.86
N CYS A 324 11.19 4.42 13.83
CA CYS A 324 12.22 3.38 13.97
C CYS A 324 13.47 3.66 13.15
N LEU A 325 14.61 3.70 13.83
CA LEU A 325 15.92 3.88 13.18
C LEU A 325 16.50 2.57 12.64
N SER A 326 15.96 1.41 13.03
CA SER A 326 16.51 0.10 12.68
C SER A 326 15.56 -0.72 11.82
N TRP A 327 16.12 -1.52 10.91
CA TRP A 327 15.35 -2.52 10.18
C TRP A 327 15.17 -3.77 11.05
N CYS A 328 13.94 -4.27 11.15
CA CYS A 328 13.65 -5.49 11.89
C CYS A 328 13.80 -6.71 10.96
N ASN A 329 14.95 -7.36 11.02
CA ASN A 329 15.21 -8.60 10.29
C ASN A 329 14.84 -9.84 11.12
N THR A 330 14.94 -11.02 10.51
CA THR A 330 14.67 -12.31 11.19
C THR A 330 15.47 -12.52 12.47
N ALA A 331 16.74 -12.08 12.50
CA ALA A 331 17.56 -12.20 13.72
C ALA A 331 16.99 -11.36 14.87
N LYS A 332 16.52 -10.14 14.58
CA LYS A 332 15.85 -9.29 15.56
C LYS A 332 14.52 -9.89 16.00
N LEU A 333 13.72 -10.44 15.08
CA LEU A 333 12.47 -11.14 15.42
C LEU A 333 12.71 -12.32 16.36
N ASN A 334 13.74 -13.12 16.12
CA ASN A 334 14.12 -14.22 17.00
C ASN A 334 14.58 -13.75 18.39
N GLN A 335 15.10 -12.54 18.51
CA GLN A 335 15.44 -11.94 19.81
C GLN A 335 14.19 -11.44 20.57
N LEU A 336 13.15 -11.03 19.84
CA LEU A 336 11.90 -10.52 20.41
C LEU A 336 10.92 -11.63 20.82
N ARG A 337 11.05 -12.81 20.24
CA ARG A 337 10.31 -14.01 20.61
C ARG A 337 10.65 -14.44 22.03
#